data_AF-A0A7V9ENL8-F1
#
_entry.id   AF-A0A7V9ENL8-F1
#
_cell.length_a   1.000
_cell.length_b   1.000
_cell.length_c   1.000
_cell.angle_alpha   90.00
_cell.angle_beta   90.00
_cell.angle_gamma   90.00
#
_symmetry.space_group_name_H-M   'P 1'
#
loop_
_entity.id
_entity.type
_entity.pdbx_description
1 polymer ?
#
loop_
_entity_poly.entity_id
_entity_poly.type
_entity_poly.pdbx_seq_one_letter_code
_entity_poly.pdbx_strand_id
1 'polypeptide(L)'
;MNTAHTRSARHHYRSLPLVATLCLAGCSSSSDSSSGGGPTELTLLRLLELRGLTTLEQAVTAAGLDATLAAPGSLTLFAPTNAAFAALPAGELQRLLDPANVAELRALLEYHLADTRIETPTLKAIGSLMTREGSDLLIDLPGDVLFVNEARVGVSNVWATNGVLHEVNAVLRPPVSLLETLEARGFTILRELIDLASHAGALTGGNLTLAAPTDAAFQALPAGRLDYLRDPANVAELTDLLTFHVLPGRRPALELLLAGDTQNLGGDLLFASVEDHLVQINGERCPLFNIPATDGLLHIVDEVLTRTTPLTQVIADLGLTTLSDLIVLAGLDVALSAQGTFTVIAPSEAALAALPPGELASLLDPVNQAQRLEFLQRHLSLDALQQEEIARLDELPMLNGQLFVVNATAALTIGGIPVASGDHYATNGVLHVVDMVLPAL
;
A
#
# COMPACT_ATOMS: atom_id res chain seq x y z
N MET A 1 54.43 19.57 -23.47
CA MET A 1 55.87 19.26 -23.53
C MET A 1 56.51 19.72 -22.22
N ASN A 2 57.33 18.84 -21.62
CA ASN A 2 58.16 18.92 -20.39
C ASN A 2 57.45 19.04 -19.03
N THR A 3 57.42 18.04 -18.13
CA THR A 3 58.48 17.36 -17.30
C THR A 3 59.20 18.31 -16.33
N ALA A 4 59.54 18.03 -15.07
CA ALA A 4 59.28 16.98 -14.06
C ALA A 4 59.84 17.49 -12.70
N HIS A 5 59.31 17.06 -11.53
CA HIS A 5 60.08 16.56 -10.35
C HIS A 5 59.28 16.51 -9.02
N THR A 6 58.94 15.28 -8.62
CA THR A 6 59.15 14.61 -7.30
C THR A 6 59.29 15.40 -5.99
N ARG A 7 58.51 15.01 -4.97
CA ARG A 7 59.05 14.58 -3.65
C ARG A 7 58.09 13.69 -2.86
N SER A 8 58.65 12.58 -2.38
CA SER A 8 58.10 11.51 -1.55
C SER A 8 58.51 11.75 -0.09
N ALA A 9 57.65 11.42 0.87
CA ALA A 9 58.04 11.27 2.28
C ALA A 9 57.37 10.01 2.88
N ARG A 10 58.23 9.02 3.14
CA ARG A 10 57.96 7.75 3.84
C ARG A 10 57.95 8.00 5.35
N HIS A 11 56.97 7.47 6.09
CA HIS A 11 57.12 7.25 7.53
C HIS A 11 57.57 5.81 7.79
N HIS A 12 58.64 5.69 8.58
CA HIS A 12 59.36 4.47 8.87
C HIS A 12 58.67 3.62 9.94
N TYR A 13 58.63 2.31 9.68
CA TYR A 13 58.47 1.24 10.65
C TYR A 13 59.63 1.25 11.66
N ARG A 14 59.33 1.04 12.94
CA ARG A 14 60.27 0.50 13.93
C ARG A 14 59.61 -0.62 14.72
N SER A 15 60.09 -1.83 14.47
CA SER A 15 59.87 -3.08 15.18
C SER A 15 60.80 -3.21 16.39
N LEU A 16 60.42 -4.02 17.41
CA LEU A 16 61.23 -4.83 18.37
C LEU A 16 60.43 -5.05 19.70
N PRO A 17 60.66 -6.13 20.49
CA PRO A 17 60.44 -7.54 20.17
C PRO A 17 59.54 -8.28 21.21
N LEU A 18 59.23 -9.53 20.85
CA LEU A 18 58.55 -10.61 21.58
C LEU A 18 59.24 -10.98 22.91
N VAL A 19 58.48 -11.13 24.00
CA VAL A 19 58.86 -11.91 25.19
C VAL A 19 57.75 -12.91 25.48
N ALA A 20 58.07 -14.19 25.28
CA ALA A 20 57.26 -15.32 25.69
C ALA A 20 57.53 -15.61 27.18
N THR A 21 56.49 -15.72 27.99
CA THR A 21 56.59 -16.27 29.36
C THR A 21 55.66 -17.46 29.49
N LEU A 22 56.30 -18.61 29.66
CA LEU A 22 55.75 -19.93 29.90
C LEU A 22 55.41 -20.06 31.39
N CYS A 23 54.15 -20.27 31.76
CA CYS A 23 53.77 -20.70 33.12
C CYS A 23 52.85 -21.91 33.08
N LEU A 24 53.47 -23.04 33.40
CA LEU A 24 53.04 -24.30 34.02
C LEU A 24 51.54 -24.60 34.18
N ALA A 25 51.21 -25.82 33.75
CA ALA A 25 50.00 -26.55 34.10
C ALA A 25 49.80 -26.68 35.62
N GLY A 26 48.60 -26.34 36.06
CA GLY A 26 48.04 -26.73 37.36
C GLY A 26 46.73 -27.46 37.14
N CYS A 27 46.79 -28.77 36.87
CA CYS A 27 45.64 -29.63 37.07
C CYS A 27 45.43 -29.78 38.59
N SER A 28 44.36 -29.21 39.11
CA SER A 28 43.77 -29.70 40.35
C SER A 28 42.33 -30.11 40.05
N SER A 29 42.13 -31.42 40.10
CA SER A 29 40.83 -32.08 40.08
C SER A 29 40.02 -31.64 41.29
N SER A 30 38.89 -30.99 41.06
CA SER A 30 37.77 -30.97 42.01
C SER A 30 36.51 -31.25 41.22
N SER A 31 36.04 -32.49 41.38
CA SER A 31 34.73 -32.94 40.94
C SER A 31 33.67 -32.35 41.87
N ASP A 32 33.13 -31.18 41.50
CA ASP A 32 31.92 -30.65 42.13
C ASP A 32 30.76 -30.76 41.15
N SER A 33 30.00 -31.83 41.31
CA SER A 33 28.61 -31.89 40.91
C SER A 33 27.83 -30.82 41.69
N SER A 34 27.57 -29.68 41.06
CA SER A 34 26.61 -28.69 41.54
C SER A 34 25.45 -28.60 40.56
N SER A 35 24.31 -29.13 40.99
CA SER A 35 23.00 -28.80 40.47
C SER A 35 22.64 -27.36 40.85
N GLY A 36 22.33 -26.51 39.87
CA GLY A 36 21.57 -25.27 40.08
C GLY A 36 22.23 -23.99 39.57
N GLY A 37 21.76 -23.51 38.41
CA GLY A 37 21.80 -22.09 38.02
C GLY A 37 23.07 -21.58 37.35
N GLY A 38 23.27 -21.91 36.07
CA GLY A 38 24.08 -21.06 35.19
C GLY A 38 23.47 -19.65 35.08
N PRO A 39 24.19 -18.63 34.55
CA PRO A 39 23.57 -17.33 34.30
C PRO A 39 22.33 -17.57 33.45
N THR A 40 21.14 -17.23 33.98
CA THR A 40 19.88 -17.33 33.24
C THR A 40 20.02 -16.45 32.02
N GLU A 41 20.32 -17.05 30.87
CA GLU A 41 20.34 -16.35 29.60
C GLU A 41 18.99 -15.67 29.39
N LEU A 42 19.03 -14.44 28.89
CA LEU A 42 17.84 -13.65 28.64
C LEU A 42 17.15 -14.15 27.36
N THR A 43 16.55 -15.33 27.42
CA THR A 43 15.81 -15.93 26.30
C THR A 43 14.46 -15.24 26.08
N LEU A 44 13.84 -15.46 24.92
CA LEU A 44 12.49 -14.96 24.64
C LEU A 44 11.47 -15.43 25.68
N LEU A 45 11.55 -16.69 26.12
CA LEU A 45 10.69 -17.20 27.21
C LEU A 45 10.86 -16.37 28.50
N ARG A 46 12.11 -16.11 28.90
CA ARG A 46 12.41 -15.30 30.09
C ARG A 46 11.96 -13.85 29.93
N LEU A 47 11.98 -13.30 28.71
CA LEU A 47 11.46 -11.96 28.45
C LEU A 47 9.96 -11.86 28.67
N LEU A 48 9.17 -12.91 28.39
CA LEU A 48 7.73 -12.89 28.65
C LEU A 48 7.43 -12.62 30.13
N GLU A 49 8.13 -13.33 31.01
CA GLU A 49 8.03 -13.17 32.46
C GLU A 49 8.45 -11.76 32.91
N LEU A 50 9.62 -11.28 32.46
CA LEU A 50 10.16 -9.97 32.84
C LEU A 50 9.31 -8.80 32.35
N ARG A 51 8.60 -8.98 31.23
CA ARG A 51 7.69 -7.98 30.65
C ARG A 51 6.26 -8.10 31.19
N GLY A 52 5.96 -9.11 32.01
CA GLY A 52 4.63 -9.34 32.57
C GLY A 52 3.60 -9.76 31.53
N LEU A 53 4.01 -10.43 30.45
CA LEU A 53 3.15 -10.94 29.37
C LEU A 53 2.47 -12.26 29.77
N THR A 54 1.85 -12.27 30.96
CA THR A 54 1.34 -13.47 31.63
C THR A 54 0.35 -14.28 30.81
N THR A 55 -0.50 -13.63 29.99
CA THR A 55 -1.49 -14.36 29.16
C THR A 55 -0.80 -15.08 28.00
N LEU A 56 0.21 -14.44 27.39
CA LEU A 56 1.01 -15.04 26.33
C LEU A 56 1.84 -16.21 26.87
N GLU A 57 2.45 -16.05 28.05
CA GLU A 57 3.19 -17.12 28.73
C GLU A 57 2.32 -18.37 28.96
N GLN A 58 1.10 -18.18 29.49
CA GLN A 58 0.13 -19.27 29.65
C GLN A 58 -0.22 -19.95 28.33
N ALA A 59 -0.45 -19.16 27.27
CA ALA A 59 -0.74 -19.67 25.94
C ALA A 59 0.43 -20.48 25.36
N VAL A 60 1.68 -20.00 25.51
CA VAL A 60 2.90 -20.69 25.08
C VAL A 60 3.04 -22.04 25.78
N THR A 61 2.82 -22.09 27.08
CA THR A 61 2.87 -23.34 27.85
C THR A 61 1.74 -24.31 27.43
N ALA A 62 0.52 -23.82 27.23
CA ALA A 62 -0.59 -24.64 26.77
C ALA A 62 -0.36 -25.21 25.35
N ALA A 63 0.33 -24.48 24.48
CA ALA A 63 0.70 -24.92 23.14
C ALA A 63 1.96 -25.81 23.07
N GLY A 64 2.68 -25.96 24.19
CA GLY A 64 3.95 -26.69 24.26
C GLY A 64 5.07 -26.04 23.44
N LEU A 65 5.14 -24.71 23.45
CA LEU A 65 6.15 -23.91 22.73
C LEU A 65 7.28 -23.39 23.63
N ASP A 66 7.30 -23.76 24.92
CA ASP A 66 8.31 -23.31 25.90
C ASP A 66 9.73 -23.65 25.43
N ALA A 67 9.92 -24.89 24.97
CA ALA A 67 11.21 -25.35 24.46
C ALA A 67 11.65 -24.58 23.20
N THR A 68 10.70 -24.18 22.35
CA THR A 68 10.99 -23.37 21.15
C THR A 68 11.45 -21.97 21.52
N LEU A 69 10.82 -21.32 22.51
CA LEU A 69 11.19 -19.97 22.96
C LEU A 69 12.42 -19.94 23.88
N ALA A 70 12.83 -21.07 24.44
CA ALA A 70 14.04 -21.22 25.22
C ALA A 70 15.24 -21.73 24.40
N ALA A 71 15.00 -22.36 23.26
CA ALA A 71 16.05 -22.92 22.42
C ALA A 71 16.97 -21.82 21.84
N PRO A 72 18.27 -22.11 21.67
CA PRO A 72 19.18 -21.24 20.92
C PRO A 72 18.69 -21.04 19.49
N GLY A 73 18.80 -19.83 18.95
CA GLY A 73 18.36 -19.53 17.60
C GLY A 73 18.30 -18.04 17.31
N SER A 74 17.73 -17.69 16.16
CA SER A 74 17.47 -16.33 15.73
C SER A 74 15.99 -16.17 15.46
N LEU A 75 15.22 -15.91 16.51
CA LEU A 75 13.76 -15.76 16.42
C LEU A 75 13.34 -14.30 16.43
N THR A 76 12.21 -14.01 15.79
CA THR A 76 11.42 -12.78 16.01
C THR A 76 10.07 -13.18 16.57
N LEU A 77 9.70 -12.61 17.71
CA LEU A 77 8.39 -12.81 18.32
C LEU A 77 7.61 -11.50 18.33
N PHE A 78 6.47 -11.48 17.64
CA PHE A 78 5.47 -10.44 17.80
C PHE A 78 4.60 -10.81 19.00
N ALA A 79 4.86 -10.26 20.17
CA ALA A 79 4.24 -10.66 21.42
C ALA A 79 2.97 -9.86 21.70
N PRO A 80 1.76 -10.46 21.68
CA PRO A 80 0.56 -9.74 22.06
C PRO A 80 0.57 -9.38 23.53
N THR A 81 0.21 -8.14 23.83
CA THR A 81 0.06 -7.67 25.21
C THR A 81 -1.13 -8.37 25.91
N ASN A 82 -1.18 -8.34 27.24
CA ASN A 82 -2.36 -8.83 27.96
C ASN A 82 -3.65 -8.09 27.54
N ALA A 83 -3.54 -6.81 27.16
CA ALA A 83 -4.66 -6.03 26.63
C ALA A 83 -5.12 -6.55 25.26
N ALA A 84 -4.19 -7.02 24.41
CA ALA A 84 -4.52 -7.64 23.13
C ALA A 84 -5.37 -8.91 23.32
N PHE A 85 -4.99 -9.77 24.27
CA PHE A 85 -5.78 -10.97 24.61
C PHE A 85 -7.12 -10.61 25.25
N ALA A 86 -7.18 -9.57 26.08
CA ALA A 86 -8.41 -9.09 26.69
C ALA A 86 -9.40 -8.48 25.68
N ALA A 87 -8.89 -8.01 24.52
CA ALA A 87 -9.70 -7.49 23.43
C ALA A 87 -10.30 -8.60 22.53
N LEU A 88 -9.93 -9.87 22.73
CA LEU A 88 -10.55 -10.99 22.03
C LEU A 88 -12.05 -11.09 22.37
N PRO A 89 -12.87 -11.64 21.46
CA PRO A 89 -14.27 -11.93 21.75
C PRO A 89 -14.45 -12.76 23.03
N ALA A 90 -15.56 -12.52 23.74
CA ALA A 90 -15.82 -13.21 25.00
C ALA A 90 -15.82 -14.74 24.82
N GLY A 91 -15.04 -15.44 25.64
CA GLY A 91 -14.91 -16.90 25.61
C GLY A 91 -13.87 -17.44 24.61
N GLU A 92 -13.35 -16.60 23.72
CA GLU A 92 -12.40 -17.03 22.69
C GLU A 92 -11.05 -17.44 23.28
N LEU A 93 -10.53 -16.69 24.26
CA LEU A 93 -9.30 -17.06 24.95
C LEU A 93 -9.45 -18.42 25.66
N GLN A 94 -10.57 -18.65 26.33
CA GLN A 94 -10.85 -19.92 27.01
C GLN A 94 -10.94 -21.08 26.01
N ARG A 95 -11.57 -20.84 24.85
CA ARG A 95 -11.65 -21.82 23.76
C ARG A 95 -10.25 -22.16 23.23
N LEU A 96 -9.41 -21.16 22.97
CA LEU A 96 -8.05 -21.36 22.48
C LEU A 96 -7.17 -22.12 23.49
N LEU A 97 -7.36 -21.89 24.79
CA LEU A 97 -6.62 -22.58 25.86
C LEU A 97 -7.16 -23.99 26.18
N ASP A 98 -8.29 -24.39 25.60
CA ASP A 98 -8.83 -25.74 25.79
C ASP A 98 -7.87 -26.79 25.17
N PRO A 99 -7.51 -27.87 25.90
CA PRO A 99 -6.70 -28.95 25.37
C PRO A 99 -7.19 -29.53 24.02
N ALA A 100 -8.49 -29.44 23.74
CA ALA A 100 -9.08 -29.83 22.46
C ALA A 100 -8.61 -28.97 21.27
N ASN A 101 -8.20 -27.73 21.50
CA ASN A 101 -7.83 -26.75 20.47
C ASN A 101 -6.33 -26.43 20.44
N VAL A 102 -5.48 -27.26 21.08
CA VAL A 102 -4.02 -27.03 21.16
C VAL A 102 -3.37 -26.88 19.79
N ALA A 103 -3.84 -27.60 18.77
CA ALA A 103 -3.32 -27.47 17.40
C ALA A 103 -3.58 -26.07 16.81
N GLU A 104 -4.77 -25.50 17.06
CA GLU A 104 -5.13 -24.17 16.61
C GLU A 104 -4.36 -23.09 17.39
N LEU A 105 -4.27 -23.24 18.72
CA LEU A 105 -3.47 -22.34 19.56
C LEU A 105 -2.00 -22.34 19.14
N ARG A 106 -1.47 -23.52 18.80
CA ARG A 106 -0.10 -23.65 18.32
C ARG A 106 0.10 -22.92 16.99
N ALA A 107 -0.77 -23.13 16.00
CA ALA A 107 -0.71 -22.43 14.72
C ALA A 107 -0.81 -20.90 14.91
N LEU A 108 -1.70 -20.44 15.78
CA LEU A 108 -1.85 -19.03 16.14
C LEU A 108 -0.55 -18.46 16.72
N LEU A 109 0.11 -19.17 17.64
CA LEU A 109 1.37 -18.70 18.23
C LEU A 109 2.55 -18.81 17.26
N GLU A 110 2.57 -19.82 16.39
CA GLU A 110 3.56 -19.96 15.32
C GLU A 110 3.41 -18.83 14.27
N TYR A 111 2.21 -18.26 14.09
CA TYR A 111 1.98 -17.07 13.26
C TYR A 111 2.52 -15.78 13.89
N HIS A 112 2.77 -15.76 15.20
CA HIS A 112 3.47 -14.65 15.86
C HIS A 112 5.00 -14.80 15.82
N LEU A 113 5.51 -15.93 15.30
CA LEU A 113 6.92 -16.27 15.30
C LEU A 113 7.47 -16.25 13.88
N ALA A 114 8.70 -15.77 13.72
CA ALA A 114 9.50 -15.97 12.52
C ALA A 114 10.86 -16.56 12.89
N ASP A 115 11.36 -17.49 12.07
CA ASP A 115 12.64 -18.18 12.28
C ASP A 115 13.87 -17.34 11.83
N THR A 116 13.72 -16.01 11.87
CA THR A 116 14.79 -15.05 11.63
C THR A 116 14.73 -13.94 12.67
N ARG A 117 15.88 -13.33 13.00
CA ARG A 117 15.95 -12.17 13.90
C ARG A 117 15.88 -10.90 13.05
N ILE A 118 14.75 -10.18 13.13
CA ILE A 118 14.49 -8.98 12.32
C ILE A 118 14.10 -7.82 13.22
N GLU A 119 14.89 -6.75 13.14
CA GLU A 119 14.67 -5.50 13.87
C GLU A 119 13.76 -4.56 13.07
N THR A 120 13.22 -3.54 13.73
CA THR A 120 12.30 -2.60 13.06
C THR A 120 12.87 -1.95 11.80
N PRO A 121 14.13 -1.50 11.70
CA PRO A 121 14.64 -0.91 10.45
C PRO A 121 14.57 -1.89 9.27
N THR A 122 14.85 -3.18 9.54
CA THR A 122 14.79 -4.24 8.53
C THR A 122 13.35 -4.61 8.19
N LEU A 123 12.44 -4.69 9.18
CA LEU A 123 11.00 -4.93 8.95
C LEU A 123 10.44 -3.89 7.97
N LYS A 124 10.78 -2.61 8.18
CA LYS A 124 10.36 -1.51 7.32
C LYS A 124 10.87 -1.62 5.89
N ALA A 125 12.05 -2.21 5.69
CA ALA A 125 12.67 -2.35 4.38
C ALA A 125 12.13 -3.53 3.57
N ILE A 126 11.70 -4.60 4.23
CA ILE A 126 11.24 -5.83 3.55
C ILE A 126 9.75 -5.82 3.22
N GLY A 127 8.92 -5.07 3.95
CA GLY A 127 7.48 -4.92 3.67
C GLY A 127 6.62 -6.15 3.99
N SER A 128 7.19 -7.35 3.99
CA SER A 128 6.54 -8.58 4.46
C SER A 128 7.53 -9.53 5.15
N LEU A 129 7.02 -10.39 6.03
CA LEU A 129 7.81 -11.37 6.77
C LEU A 129 7.06 -12.70 6.87
N MET A 130 7.67 -13.76 6.35
CA MET A 130 7.14 -15.12 6.48
C MET A 130 7.23 -15.61 7.92
N THR A 131 6.11 -16.10 8.44
CA THR A 131 6.02 -16.69 9.79
C THR A 131 6.41 -18.15 9.81
N ARG A 132 6.55 -18.71 11.01
CA ARG A 132 6.78 -20.14 11.22
C ARG A 132 5.55 -20.99 10.91
N GLU A 133 4.35 -20.42 11.04
CA GLU A 133 3.11 -21.06 10.59
C GLU A 133 3.09 -21.24 9.06
N GLY A 134 3.73 -20.33 8.32
CA GLY A 134 3.95 -20.41 6.87
C GLY A 134 3.31 -19.27 6.09
N SER A 135 2.35 -18.56 6.70
CA SER A 135 1.74 -17.37 6.11
C SER A 135 2.58 -16.11 6.36
N ASP A 136 2.47 -15.12 5.48
CA ASP A 136 3.17 -13.84 5.62
C ASP A 136 2.47 -12.90 6.61
N LEU A 137 3.28 -12.11 7.32
CA LEU A 137 2.88 -10.87 7.98
C LEU A 137 3.20 -9.70 7.05
N LEU A 138 2.24 -8.80 6.89
CA LEU A 138 2.41 -7.57 6.13
C LEU A 138 2.88 -6.46 7.07
N ILE A 139 3.84 -5.64 6.62
CA ILE A 139 4.44 -4.58 7.42
C ILE A 139 4.02 -3.24 6.84
N ASP A 140 3.24 -2.50 7.63
CA ASP A 140 2.68 -1.22 7.24
C ASP A 140 3.26 -0.08 8.08
N LEU A 141 3.39 1.09 7.45
CA LEU A 141 3.86 2.32 8.08
C LEU A 141 2.99 3.53 7.70
N PRO A 142 1.72 3.59 8.14
CA PRO A 142 0.96 4.83 8.06
C PRO A 142 1.67 5.91 8.88
N GLY A 143 2.30 6.87 8.19
CA GLY A 143 3.19 7.87 8.78
C GLY A 143 4.47 7.21 9.32
N ASP A 144 4.70 7.30 10.64
CA ASP A 144 5.88 6.76 11.31
C ASP A 144 5.57 5.60 12.29
N VAL A 145 4.31 5.17 12.37
CA VAL A 145 3.87 4.12 13.28
C VAL A 145 3.96 2.77 12.59
N LEU A 146 4.68 1.82 13.18
CA LEU A 146 4.83 0.47 12.65
C LEU A 146 3.60 -0.39 12.96
N PHE A 147 3.03 -0.98 11.92
CA PHE A 147 1.96 -1.97 12.00
C PHE A 147 2.42 -3.29 11.41
N VAL A 148 1.93 -4.38 11.98
CA VAL A 148 2.12 -5.75 11.50
C VAL A 148 0.73 -6.31 11.28
N ASN A 149 0.35 -6.49 10.01
CA ASN A 149 -1.05 -6.49 9.58
C ASN A 149 -1.76 -5.26 10.20
N GLU A 150 -2.91 -5.45 10.85
CA GLU A 150 -3.64 -4.38 11.54
C GLU A 150 -3.14 -4.13 12.98
N ALA A 151 -2.15 -4.88 13.47
CA ALA A 151 -1.66 -4.77 14.84
C ALA A 151 -0.58 -3.69 14.96
N ARG A 152 -0.84 -2.67 15.79
CA ARG A 152 0.14 -1.63 16.11
C ARG A 152 1.27 -2.22 16.94
N VAL A 153 2.50 -2.02 16.50
CA VAL A 153 3.69 -2.35 17.28
C VAL A 153 3.91 -1.27 18.35
N GLY A 154 3.95 -1.70 19.61
CA GLY A 154 4.22 -0.88 20.78
C GLY A 154 5.71 -0.84 21.10
N VAL A 155 6.12 -1.59 22.12
CA VAL A 155 7.53 -1.71 22.49
C VAL A 155 8.23 -2.66 21.53
N SER A 156 9.10 -2.14 20.68
CA SER A 156 9.85 -2.91 19.69
C SER A 156 11.32 -3.10 20.06
N ASN A 157 12.01 -4.02 19.38
CA ASN A 157 13.45 -4.28 19.51
C ASN A 157 13.87 -4.65 20.94
N VAL A 158 13.13 -5.54 21.60
CA VAL A 158 13.51 -6.07 22.92
C VAL A 158 14.44 -7.26 22.72
N TRP A 159 15.70 -7.13 23.14
CA TRP A 159 16.76 -8.08 22.81
C TRP A 159 16.74 -9.30 23.73
N ALA A 160 16.75 -10.48 23.11
CA ALA A 160 16.97 -11.75 23.77
C ALA A 160 18.28 -12.40 23.26
N THR A 161 18.81 -13.38 23.98
CA THR A 161 19.97 -14.17 23.53
C THR A 161 19.65 -15.00 22.29
N ASN A 162 18.40 -15.44 22.14
CA ASN A 162 17.91 -16.27 21.04
C ASN A 162 16.95 -15.54 20.07
N GLY A 163 16.88 -14.20 20.13
CA GLY A 163 15.98 -13.47 19.24
C GLY A 163 15.69 -12.01 19.61
N VAL A 164 14.60 -11.51 19.06
CA VAL A 164 14.05 -10.17 19.33
C VAL A 164 12.54 -10.26 19.54
N LEU A 165 12.03 -9.46 20.47
CA LEU A 165 10.60 -9.36 20.77
C LEU A 165 10.08 -7.97 20.40
N HIS A 166 8.93 -7.94 19.72
CA HIS A 166 8.16 -6.74 19.41
C HIS A 166 6.77 -6.89 20.00
N GLU A 167 6.35 -6.01 20.90
CA GLU A 167 5.02 -6.07 21.49
C GLU A 167 3.97 -5.53 20.52
N VAL A 168 2.86 -6.26 20.38
CA VAL A 168 1.74 -5.89 19.51
C VAL A 168 0.45 -5.73 20.34
N ASN A 169 -0.41 -4.81 19.90
CA ASN A 169 -1.67 -4.50 20.60
C ASN A 169 -2.85 -5.41 20.20
N ALA A 170 -2.65 -6.34 19.27
CA ALA A 170 -3.65 -7.30 18.82
C ALA A 170 -3.05 -8.70 18.71
N VAL A 171 -3.90 -9.72 18.82
CA VAL A 171 -3.52 -11.12 18.55
C VAL A 171 -3.58 -11.35 17.05
N LEU A 172 -2.44 -11.62 16.43
CA LEU A 172 -2.30 -11.94 15.02
C LEU A 172 -2.95 -13.30 14.74
N ARG A 173 -3.72 -13.40 13.66
CA ARG A 173 -4.37 -14.64 13.24
C ARG A 173 -3.91 -15.01 11.84
N PRO A 174 -3.62 -16.30 11.58
CA PRO A 174 -3.37 -16.77 10.23
C PRO A 174 -4.49 -16.30 9.29
N PRO A 175 -4.15 -15.86 8.08
CA PRO A 175 -5.16 -15.42 7.12
C PRO A 175 -6.07 -16.59 6.73
N VAL A 176 -7.31 -16.24 6.37
CA VAL A 176 -8.32 -17.15 5.79
C VAL A 176 -8.58 -16.73 4.34
N SER A 177 -9.48 -17.40 3.61
CA SER A 177 -9.80 -16.97 2.25
C SER A 177 -10.41 -15.57 2.21
N LEU A 178 -10.36 -14.89 1.05
CA LEU A 178 -10.98 -13.57 0.86
C LEU A 178 -12.46 -13.59 1.25
N LEU A 179 -13.18 -14.66 0.89
CA LEU A 179 -14.61 -14.78 1.16
C LEU A 179 -14.88 -14.95 2.66
N GLU A 180 -14.13 -15.81 3.35
CA GLU A 180 -14.24 -15.96 4.81
C GLU A 180 -13.82 -14.66 5.52
N THR A 181 -12.85 -13.92 4.96
CA THR A 181 -12.40 -12.62 5.47
C THR A 181 -13.53 -11.57 5.39
N LEU A 182 -14.27 -11.54 4.28
CA LEU A 182 -15.45 -10.68 4.09
C LEU A 182 -16.55 -11.03 5.10
N GLU A 183 -16.84 -12.32 5.28
CA GLU A 183 -17.85 -12.80 6.25
C GLU A 183 -17.48 -12.43 7.68
N ALA A 184 -16.23 -12.69 8.09
CA ALA A 184 -15.74 -12.38 9.43
C ALA A 184 -15.79 -10.87 9.75
N ARG A 185 -15.71 -10.02 8.71
CA ARG A 185 -15.79 -8.56 8.83
C ARG A 185 -17.18 -7.97 8.57
N GLY A 186 -18.18 -8.82 8.27
CA GLY A 186 -19.57 -8.39 8.13
C GLY A 186 -19.91 -7.71 6.79
N PHE A 187 -19.21 -8.03 5.70
CA PHE A 187 -19.53 -7.55 4.35
C PHE A 187 -20.68 -8.36 3.74
N THR A 188 -21.89 -8.17 4.27
CA THR A 188 -23.05 -9.01 3.93
C THR A 188 -23.57 -8.77 2.51
N ILE A 189 -23.62 -7.51 2.08
CA ILE A 189 -24.13 -7.15 0.74
C ILE A 189 -23.14 -7.58 -0.33
N LEU A 190 -21.85 -7.29 -0.14
CA LEU A 190 -20.82 -7.71 -1.09
C LEU A 190 -20.78 -9.24 -1.23
N ARG A 191 -20.88 -9.99 -0.12
CA ARG A 191 -20.96 -11.47 -0.15
C ARG A 191 -22.16 -11.96 -0.97
N GLU A 192 -23.34 -11.39 -0.71
CA GLU A 192 -24.57 -11.71 -1.45
C GLU A 192 -24.40 -11.44 -2.96
N LEU A 193 -23.86 -10.28 -3.32
CA LEU A 193 -23.63 -9.89 -4.71
C LEU A 193 -22.60 -10.81 -5.40
N ILE A 194 -21.54 -11.21 -4.70
CA ILE A 194 -20.57 -12.20 -5.17
C ILE A 194 -21.25 -13.55 -5.40
N ASP A 195 -22.12 -13.99 -4.49
CA ASP A 195 -22.88 -15.23 -4.65
C ASP A 195 -23.83 -15.17 -5.85
N LEU A 196 -24.50 -14.05 -6.08
CA LEU A 196 -25.35 -13.85 -7.26
C LEU A 196 -24.53 -13.90 -8.56
N ALA A 197 -23.36 -13.27 -8.56
CA ALA A 197 -22.44 -13.24 -9.70
C ALA A 197 -21.61 -14.52 -9.87
N SER A 198 -21.61 -15.44 -8.90
CA SER A 198 -20.73 -16.62 -8.86
C SER A 198 -20.97 -17.64 -9.99
N HIS A 199 -21.93 -17.38 -10.88
CA HIS A 199 -22.05 -18.04 -12.19
C HIS A 199 -21.03 -17.54 -13.24
N ALA A 200 -20.24 -16.50 -12.94
CA ALA A 200 -19.30 -15.86 -13.87
C ALA A 200 -17.82 -16.11 -13.59
N GLY A 201 -17.45 -16.79 -12.50
CA GLY A 201 -16.04 -17.15 -12.19
C GLY A 201 -15.09 -15.98 -11.87
N ALA A 202 -15.62 -14.77 -11.66
CA ALA A 202 -14.85 -13.53 -11.54
C ALA A 202 -13.95 -13.43 -10.30
N LEU A 203 -14.20 -14.24 -9.27
CA LEU A 203 -13.45 -14.25 -8.00
C LEU A 203 -12.85 -15.62 -7.66
N THR A 204 -12.84 -16.55 -8.60
CA THR A 204 -12.37 -17.92 -8.34
C THR A 204 -11.00 -18.16 -8.96
N GLY A 205 -10.02 -18.46 -8.10
CA GLY A 205 -8.75 -19.06 -8.49
C GLY A 205 -7.68 -18.05 -8.88
N GLY A 206 -6.73 -17.85 -7.98
CA GLY A 206 -5.58 -16.97 -8.19
C GLY A 206 -5.32 -16.12 -6.97
N ASN A 207 -4.16 -15.48 -6.95
CA ASN A 207 -3.81 -14.49 -5.94
C ASN A 207 -4.44 -13.16 -6.38
N LEU A 208 -5.46 -12.66 -5.70
CA LEU A 208 -6.21 -11.46 -6.11
C LEU A 208 -6.11 -10.34 -5.08
N THR A 209 -6.35 -9.11 -5.49
CA THR A 209 -6.56 -8.00 -4.57
C THR A 209 -7.96 -7.44 -4.74
N LEU A 210 -8.77 -7.50 -3.69
CA LEU A 210 -10.15 -7.03 -3.70
C LEU A 210 -10.23 -5.69 -2.98
N ALA A 211 -10.63 -4.64 -3.70
CA ALA A 211 -11.13 -3.41 -3.08
C ALA A 211 -12.60 -3.64 -2.69
N ALA A 212 -12.88 -3.96 -1.43
CA ALA A 212 -14.20 -4.32 -0.94
C ALA A 212 -14.97 -3.10 -0.41
N PRO A 213 -16.07 -2.70 -1.07
CA PRO A 213 -16.95 -1.66 -0.54
C PRO A 213 -17.71 -2.16 0.68
N THR A 214 -17.83 -1.30 1.69
CA THR A 214 -18.63 -1.61 2.89
C THR A 214 -20.11 -1.77 2.56
N ASP A 215 -20.88 -2.40 3.46
CA ASP A 215 -22.33 -2.45 3.31
C ASP A 215 -22.96 -1.05 3.30
N ALA A 216 -22.35 -0.08 3.98
CA ALA A 216 -22.77 1.32 3.94
C ALA A 216 -22.59 1.93 2.54
N ALA A 217 -21.48 1.61 1.85
CA ALA A 217 -21.22 2.00 0.47
C ALA A 217 -22.35 1.55 -0.47
N PHE A 218 -22.72 0.27 -0.40
CA PHE A 218 -23.79 -0.27 -1.24
C PHE A 218 -25.16 0.33 -0.91
N GLN A 219 -25.40 0.70 0.34
CA GLN A 219 -26.63 1.38 0.77
C GLN A 219 -26.67 2.85 0.34
N ALA A 220 -25.52 3.48 0.15
CA ALA A 220 -25.40 4.85 -0.34
C ALA A 220 -25.63 4.99 -1.85
N LEU A 221 -25.65 3.87 -2.59
CA LEU A 221 -25.98 3.85 -4.01
C LEU A 221 -27.35 4.51 -4.30
N PRO A 222 -27.54 5.08 -5.51
CA PRO A 222 -28.83 5.67 -5.90
C PRO A 222 -30.01 4.72 -5.66
N ALA A 223 -31.16 5.28 -5.26
CA ALA A 223 -32.35 4.50 -4.94
C ALA A 223 -32.73 3.53 -6.09
N GLY A 224 -32.90 2.25 -5.74
CA GLY A 224 -33.22 1.18 -6.71
C GLY A 224 -32.00 0.57 -7.41
N ARG A 225 -30.80 1.14 -7.28
CA ARG A 225 -29.58 0.59 -7.91
C ARG A 225 -29.18 -0.76 -7.32
N LEU A 226 -29.23 -0.91 -6.00
CA LEU A 226 -28.90 -2.19 -5.36
C LEU A 226 -29.90 -3.29 -5.74
N ASP A 227 -31.20 -2.97 -5.77
CA ASP A 227 -32.24 -3.92 -6.21
C ASP A 227 -32.06 -4.30 -7.70
N TYR A 228 -31.68 -3.33 -8.52
CA TYR A 228 -31.32 -3.57 -9.92
C TYR A 228 -30.13 -4.52 -10.05
N LEU A 229 -29.08 -4.36 -9.24
CA LEU A 229 -27.91 -5.25 -9.25
C LEU A 229 -28.23 -6.67 -8.75
N ARG A 230 -29.22 -6.80 -7.85
CA ARG A 230 -29.70 -8.09 -7.36
C ARG A 230 -30.56 -8.86 -8.36
N ASP A 231 -31.12 -8.19 -9.35
CA ASP A 231 -31.95 -8.84 -10.38
C ASP A 231 -31.06 -9.74 -11.26
N PRO A 232 -31.35 -11.06 -11.36
CA PRO A 232 -30.62 -11.98 -12.23
C PRO A 232 -30.58 -11.53 -13.70
N ALA A 233 -31.52 -10.71 -14.16
CA ALA A 233 -31.52 -10.13 -15.50
C ALA A 233 -30.30 -9.21 -15.75
N ASN A 234 -29.72 -8.63 -14.69
CA ASN A 234 -28.63 -7.65 -14.77
C ASN A 234 -27.28 -8.22 -14.33
N VAL A 235 -27.14 -9.55 -14.28
CA VAL A 235 -25.91 -10.23 -13.82
C VAL A 235 -24.65 -9.82 -14.59
N ALA A 236 -24.78 -9.43 -15.87
CA ALA A 236 -23.66 -8.93 -16.66
C ALA A 236 -23.09 -7.63 -16.08
N GLU A 237 -23.96 -6.70 -15.69
CA GLU A 237 -23.55 -5.42 -15.10
C GLU A 237 -23.08 -5.58 -13.65
N LEU A 238 -23.67 -6.52 -12.91
CA LEU A 238 -23.14 -6.92 -11.61
C LEU A 238 -21.73 -7.51 -11.73
N THR A 239 -21.51 -8.41 -12.70
CA THR A 239 -20.20 -9.02 -12.94
C THR A 239 -19.18 -7.94 -13.31
N ASP A 240 -19.57 -7.02 -14.18
CA ASP A 240 -18.76 -5.87 -14.59
C ASP A 240 -18.32 -5.03 -13.38
N LEU A 241 -19.28 -4.66 -12.53
CA LEU A 241 -19.04 -3.94 -11.28
C LEU A 241 -18.09 -4.70 -10.36
N LEU A 242 -18.29 -6.00 -10.16
CA LEU A 242 -17.42 -6.79 -9.29
C LEU A 242 -16.02 -6.92 -9.86
N THR A 243 -15.86 -7.14 -11.17
CA THR A 243 -14.53 -7.17 -11.82
C THR A 243 -13.82 -5.83 -11.73
N PHE A 244 -14.56 -4.72 -11.64
CA PHE A 244 -14.00 -3.39 -11.47
C PHE A 244 -13.27 -3.23 -10.13
N HIS A 245 -13.73 -3.93 -9.09
CA HIS A 245 -13.16 -3.89 -7.74
C HIS A 245 -12.00 -4.86 -7.53
N VAL A 246 -11.66 -5.67 -8.53
CA VAL A 246 -10.71 -6.77 -8.38
C VAL A 246 -9.49 -6.52 -9.23
N LEU A 247 -8.33 -6.56 -8.58
CA LEU A 247 -7.02 -6.41 -9.20
C LEU A 247 -6.34 -7.78 -9.30
N PRO A 248 -5.67 -8.09 -10.42
CA PRO A 248 -4.88 -9.30 -10.56
C PRO A 248 -3.60 -9.24 -9.71
N GLY A 249 -3.31 -10.32 -8.99
CA GLY A 249 -2.15 -10.42 -8.10
C GLY A 249 -2.40 -9.87 -6.70
N ARG A 250 -1.44 -10.08 -5.80
CA ARG A 250 -1.34 -9.31 -4.55
C ARG A 250 -0.75 -7.94 -4.88
N ARG A 251 -1.53 -6.89 -4.66
CA ARG A 251 -1.17 -5.49 -4.89
C ARG A 251 -1.29 -4.74 -3.56
N PRO A 252 -0.22 -4.70 -2.75
CA PRO A 252 -0.20 -3.91 -1.54
C PRO A 252 -0.50 -2.43 -1.84
N ALA A 253 -1.04 -1.70 -0.87
CA ALA A 253 -1.40 -0.30 -1.04
C ALA A 253 -0.22 0.56 -1.52
N LEU A 254 0.99 0.33 -0.99
CA LEU A 254 2.19 1.03 -1.44
C LEU A 254 2.50 0.78 -2.93
N GLU A 255 2.28 -0.45 -3.40
CA GLU A 255 2.46 -0.75 -4.81
C GLU A 255 1.44 -0.01 -5.66
N LEU A 256 0.17 0.02 -5.24
CA LEU A 256 -0.89 0.78 -5.93
C LEU A 256 -0.60 2.28 -5.97
N LEU A 257 0.00 2.84 -4.92
CA LEU A 257 0.41 4.25 -4.86
C LEU A 257 1.61 4.56 -5.75
N LEU A 258 2.49 3.58 -5.98
CA LEU A 258 3.68 3.74 -6.81
C LEU A 258 3.44 3.38 -8.28
N ALA A 259 2.48 2.48 -8.53
CA ALA A 259 2.03 2.07 -9.83
C ALA A 259 0.89 3.00 -10.27
N GLY A 260 1.23 4.06 -11.02
CA GLY A 260 0.28 5.06 -11.49
C GLY A 260 -0.94 4.51 -12.22
N ASP A 261 -0.88 3.30 -12.78
CA ASP A 261 -1.93 2.71 -13.60
C ASP A 261 -2.10 1.19 -13.39
N THR A 262 -2.72 0.76 -12.28
CA THR A 262 -3.01 -0.67 -12.09
C THR A 262 -4.35 -1.06 -12.71
N GLN A 263 -4.35 -1.99 -13.66
CA GLN A 263 -5.58 -2.51 -14.28
C GLN A 263 -6.32 -3.50 -13.38
N ASN A 264 -7.62 -3.31 -13.23
CA ASN A 264 -8.52 -4.31 -12.65
C ASN A 264 -8.81 -5.46 -13.63
N LEU A 265 -9.57 -6.47 -13.21
CA LEU A 265 -9.95 -7.60 -14.06
C LEU A 265 -10.88 -7.21 -15.22
N GLY A 266 -11.55 -6.06 -15.12
CA GLY A 266 -12.33 -5.45 -16.21
C GLY A 266 -11.49 -4.73 -17.26
N GLY A 267 -10.18 -4.55 -17.01
CA GLY A 267 -9.25 -3.82 -17.88
C GLY A 267 -9.24 -2.30 -17.67
N ASP A 268 -9.99 -1.79 -16.70
CA ASP A 268 -9.99 -0.38 -16.34
C ASP A 268 -8.86 -0.07 -15.35
N LEU A 269 -8.39 1.17 -15.36
CA LEU A 269 -7.39 1.65 -14.43
C LEU A 269 -8.00 1.97 -13.07
N LEU A 270 -7.34 1.50 -12.02
CA LEU A 270 -7.52 1.98 -10.67
C LEU A 270 -6.31 2.83 -10.28
N PHE A 271 -6.60 4.02 -9.76
CA PHE A 271 -5.62 4.96 -9.26
C PHE A 271 -5.62 4.92 -7.75
N ALA A 272 -4.48 4.73 -7.11
CA ALA A 272 -4.37 5.00 -5.68
C ALA A 272 -3.67 6.34 -5.47
N SER A 273 -4.11 7.05 -4.44
CA SER A 273 -3.53 8.32 -4.01
C SER A 273 -3.58 8.45 -2.50
N VAL A 274 -2.94 9.49 -1.95
CA VAL A 274 -3.04 9.83 -0.53
C VAL A 274 -3.55 11.26 -0.39
N GLU A 275 -4.73 11.40 0.21
CA GLU A 275 -5.31 12.70 0.58
C GLU A 275 -5.61 12.69 2.09
N ASP A 276 -5.32 13.78 2.79
CA ASP A 276 -5.51 13.90 4.24
C ASP A 276 -4.94 12.73 5.07
N HIS A 277 -3.77 12.20 4.66
CA HIS A 277 -3.10 11.04 5.25
C HIS A 277 -3.88 9.70 5.16
N LEU A 278 -4.90 9.64 4.31
CA LEU A 278 -5.66 8.44 4.03
C LEU A 278 -5.38 7.96 2.60
N VAL A 279 -5.17 6.66 2.45
CA VAL A 279 -5.11 6.03 1.13
C VAL A 279 -6.49 6.12 0.50
N GLN A 280 -6.51 6.49 -0.78
CA GLN A 280 -7.69 6.44 -1.63
C GLN A 280 -7.47 5.49 -2.79
N ILE A 281 -8.55 4.89 -3.30
CA ILE A 281 -8.58 4.09 -4.53
C ILE A 281 -9.69 4.69 -5.40
N ASN A 282 -9.35 5.20 -6.58
CA ASN A 282 -10.22 5.99 -7.46
C ASN A 282 -10.88 7.20 -6.75
N GLY A 283 -10.12 7.88 -5.89
CA GLY A 283 -10.65 8.98 -5.08
C GLY A 283 -11.49 8.54 -3.87
N GLU A 284 -11.81 7.25 -3.77
CA GLU A 284 -12.61 6.71 -2.67
C GLU A 284 -11.74 6.31 -1.50
N ARG A 285 -12.16 6.67 -0.29
CA ARG A 285 -11.39 6.43 0.93
C ARG A 285 -11.23 4.95 1.20
N CYS A 286 -9.98 4.55 1.47
CA CYS A 286 -9.60 3.19 1.82
C CYS A 286 -9.07 3.14 3.27
N PRO A 287 -9.96 3.16 4.29
CA PRO A 287 -9.54 3.29 5.69
C PRO A 287 -8.74 2.10 6.23
N LEU A 288 -8.89 0.92 5.64
CA LEU A 288 -8.15 -0.27 6.00
C LEU A 288 -7.64 -0.92 4.72
N PHE A 289 -6.34 -1.16 4.66
CA PHE A 289 -5.69 -1.73 3.48
C PHE A 289 -4.73 -2.84 3.92
N ASN A 290 -4.24 -3.61 2.95
CA ASN A 290 -3.29 -4.69 3.18
C ASN A 290 -3.80 -5.78 4.15
N ILE A 291 -5.08 -6.13 4.11
CA ILE A 291 -5.61 -7.23 4.91
C ILE A 291 -5.27 -8.56 4.21
N PRO A 292 -4.43 -9.43 4.81
CA PRO A 292 -3.99 -10.65 4.16
C PRO A 292 -5.10 -11.70 4.09
N ALA A 293 -5.21 -12.36 2.94
CA ALA A 293 -6.00 -13.58 2.73
C ALA A 293 -5.12 -14.70 2.12
N THR A 294 -5.58 -15.95 2.19
CA THR A 294 -4.86 -17.12 1.64
C THR A 294 -4.82 -17.11 0.11
N ASP A 295 -5.85 -16.56 -0.52
CA ASP A 295 -6.02 -16.39 -1.96
C ASP A 295 -5.88 -14.93 -2.41
N GLY A 296 -5.37 -14.04 -1.55
CA GLY A 296 -5.24 -12.65 -1.95
C GLY A 296 -4.96 -11.62 -0.87
N LEU A 297 -5.40 -10.41 -1.17
CA LEU A 297 -5.32 -9.22 -0.33
C LEU A 297 -6.65 -8.48 -0.38
N LEU A 298 -7.06 -7.90 0.75
CA LEU A 298 -8.28 -7.12 0.86
C LEU A 298 -7.93 -5.67 1.23
N HIS A 299 -8.50 -4.73 0.47
CA HIS A 299 -8.52 -3.30 0.76
C HIS A 299 -9.98 -2.92 1.01
N ILE A 300 -10.30 -2.30 2.13
CA ILE A 300 -11.67 -1.89 2.45
C ILE A 300 -11.87 -0.46 1.97
N VAL A 301 -12.87 -0.24 1.12
CA VAL A 301 -13.24 1.08 0.61
C VAL A 301 -14.59 1.53 1.15
N ASP A 302 -14.71 2.81 1.47
CA ASP A 302 -15.91 3.40 2.07
C ASP A 302 -17.06 3.57 1.07
N GLU A 303 -16.75 3.57 -0.23
CA GLU A 303 -17.70 3.75 -1.33
C GLU A 303 -17.56 2.65 -2.40
N VAL A 304 -18.61 2.44 -3.19
CA VAL A 304 -18.57 1.49 -4.30
C VAL A 304 -17.76 2.11 -5.42
N LEU A 305 -16.63 1.51 -5.78
CA LEU A 305 -15.81 1.97 -6.88
C LEU A 305 -16.64 1.93 -8.16
N THR A 306 -16.89 3.10 -8.72
CA THR A 306 -17.47 3.23 -10.04
C THR A 306 -16.36 3.40 -11.06
N ARG A 307 -16.62 2.94 -12.30
CA ARG A 307 -15.85 3.43 -13.45
C ARG A 307 -15.85 4.94 -13.35
N THR A 308 -14.68 5.53 -13.19
CA THR A 308 -14.50 6.98 -13.19
C THR A 308 -15.20 7.53 -14.42
N THR A 309 -15.75 8.73 -14.31
CA THR A 309 -16.41 9.39 -15.43
C THR A 309 -15.40 9.57 -16.57
N PRO A 310 -15.79 9.45 -17.85
CA PRO A 310 -14.86 9.73 -18.95
C PRO A 310 -14.31 11.14 -18.79
N LEU A 311 -13.10 11.37 -19.28
CA LEU A 311 -12.38 12.64 -19.11
C LEU A 311 -13.24 13.85 -19.49
N THR A 312 -14.04 13.70 -20.54
CA THR A 312 -14.98 14.71 -21.03
C THR A 312 -16.06 15.08 -20.00
N GLN A 313 -16.53 14.11 -19.21
CA GLN A 313 -17.50 14.35 -18.14
C GLN A 313 -16.83 14.96 -16.90
N VAL A 314 -15.60 14.55 -16.55
CA VAL A 314 -14.84 15.17 -15.45
C VAL A 314 -14.60 16.66 -15.72
N ILE A 315 -14.24 17.02 -16.97
CA ILE A 315 -14.13 18.41 -17.42
C ILE A 315 -15.44 19.18 -17.20
N ALA A 316 -16.58 18.56 -17.50
CA ALA A 316 -17.89 19.16 -17.34
C ALA A 316 -18.26 19.35 -15.85
N ASP A 317 -17.99 18.36 -15.01
CA ASP A 317 -18.29 18.39 -13.57
C ASP A 317 -17.46 19.46 -12.83
N LEU A 318 -16.23 19.70 -13.29
CA LEU A 318 -15.37 20.81 -12.82
C LEU A 318 -15.81 22.19 -13.35
N GLY A 319 -16.83 22.25 -14.20
CA GLY A 319 -17.32 23.50 -14.77
C GLY A 319 -16.40 24.14 -15.81
N LEU A 320 -15.48 23.37 -16.41
CA LEU A 320 -14.55 23.83 -17.45
C LEU A 320 -15.23 23.87 -18.83
N THR A 321 -16.32 24.63 -18.91
CA THR A 321 -17.19 24.73 -20.10
C THR A 321 -16.46 25.16 -21.37
N THR A 322 -15.55 26.14 -21.28
CA THR A 322 -14.83 26.64 -22.45
C THR A 322 -13.87 25.59 -23.00
N LEU A 323 -13.19 24.84 -22.12
CA LEU A 323 -12.33 23.73 -22.53
C LEU A 323 -13.15 22.59 -23.15
N SER A 324 -14.30 22.27 -22.56
CA SER A 324 -15.25 21.29 -23.11
C SER A 324 -15.68 21.65 -24.54
N ASP A 325 -16.06 22.90 -24.77
CA ASP A 325 -16.43 23.40 -26.11
C ASP A 325 -15.27 23.26 -27.10
N LEU A 326 -14.05 23.61 -26.70
CA LEU A 326 -12.87 23.46 -27.56
C LEU A 326 -12.63 21.98 -27.94
N ILE A 327 -12.77 21.05 -27.00
CA ILE A 327 -12.62 19.61 -27.25
C ILE A 327 -13.66 19.10 -28.25
N VAL A 328 -14.93 19.46 -28.04
CA VAL A 328 -16.05 19.07 -28.93
C VAL A 328 -15.86 19.66 -30.31
N LEU A 329 -15.53 20.96 -30.41
CA LEU A 329 -15.29 21.63 -31.68
C LEU A 329 -14.04 21.10 -32.42
N ALA A 330 -13.08 20.49 -31.71
CA ALA A 330 -11.93 19.82 -32.32
C ALA A 330 -12.24 18.39 -32.79
N GLY A 331 -13.39 17.82 -32.39
CA GLY A 331 -13.73 16.41 -32.62
C GLY A 331 -12.85 15.45 -31.82
N LEU A 332 -12.30 15.91 -30.69
CA LEU A 332 -11.50 15.09 -29.78
C LEU A 332 -12.32 14.44 -28.66
N ASP A 333 -13.59 14.77 -28.54
CA ASP A 333 -14.52 14.23 -27.54
C ASP A 333 -14.59 12.70 -27.57
N VAL A 334 -14.69 12.10 -28.76
CA VAL A 334 -14.69 10.64 -28.92
C VAL A 334 -13.32 10.04 -28.62
N ALA A 335 -12.23 10.69 -29.08
CA ALA A 335 -10.87 10.19 -28.88
C ALA A 335 -10.46 10.24 -27.39
N LEU A 336 -10.80 11.32 -26.70
CA LEU A 336 -10.60 11.51 -25.26
C LEU A 336 -11.63 10.76 -24.42
N SER A 337 -12.56 10.04 -25.03
CA SER A 337 -13.46 9.08 -24.35
C SER A 337 -13.18 7.63 -24.77
N ALA A 338 -12.23 7.40 -25.69
CA ALA A 338 -11.83 6.08 -26.17
C ALA A 338 -10.72 5.48 -25.28
N GLN A 339 -10.38 4.22 -25.53
CA GLN A 339 -9.28 3.52 -24.83
C GLN A 339 -7.94 4.23 -25.09
N GLY A 340 -7.24 4.55 -24.00
CA GLY A 340 -5.97 5.28 -23.97
C GLY A 340 -5.75 5.87 -22.57
N THR A 341 -4.56 6.39 -22.31
CA THR A 341 -4.24 7.08 -21.06
C THR A 341 -3.75 8.49 -21.38
N PHE A 342 -4.37 9.47 -20.75
CA PHE A 342 -4.09 10.89 -21.00
C PHE A 342 -3.86 11.65 -19.69
N THR A 343 -2.95 12.61 -19.75
CA THR A 343 -2.81 13.63 -18.72
C THR A 343 -3.25 14.96 -19.31
N VAL A 344 -4.31 15.55 -18.77
CA VAL A 344 -4.84 16.85 -19.25
C VAL A 344 -4.34 17.94 -18.32
N ILE A 345 -3.56 18.88 -18.86
CA ILE A 345 -3.24 20.13 -18.16
C ILE A 345 -4.32 21.13 -18.53
N ALA A 346 -5.40 21.17 -17.76
CA ALA A 346 -6.61 21.93 -18.07
C ALA A 346 -6.50 23.38 -17.60
N PRO A 347 -6.49 24.38 -18.49
CA PRO A 347 -6.56 25.77 -18.07
C PRO A 347 -7.93 26.07 -17.45
N SER A 348 -7.95 26.75 -16.31
CA SER A 348 -9.19 27.19 -15.66
C SER A 348 -9.96 28.19 -16.53
N GLU A 349 -11.26 28.39 -16.25
CA GLU A 349 -12.07 29.40 -16.95
C GLU A 349 -11.44 30.81 -16.83
N ALA A 350 -10.85 31.11 -15.68
CA ALA A 350 -10.12 32.36 -15.47
C ALA A 350 -8.86 32.45 -16.34
N ALA A 351 -8.13 31.35 -16.49
CA ALA A 351 -6.94 31.27 -17.35
C ALA A 351 -7.29 31.52 -18.82
N LEU A 352 -8.37 30.89 -19.31
CA LEU A 352 -8.85 31.06 -20.69
C LEU A 352 -9.38 32.48 -20.94
N ALA A 353 -10.09 33.06 -19.97
CA ALA A 353 -10.56 34.44 -20.05
C ALA A 353 -9.41 35.48 -20.02
N ALA A 354 -8.27 35.13 -19.44
CA ALA A 354 -7.08 35.98 -19.37
C ALA A 354 -6.22 35.94 -20.64
N LEU A 355 -6.58 35.15 -21.65
CA LEU A 355 -5.90 35.13 -22.94
C LEU A 355 -5.90 36.53 -23.60
N PRO A 356 -4.86 36.85 -24.40
CA PRO A 356 -4.82 38.05 -25.21
C PRO A 356 -6.13 38.33 -25.97
N PRO A 357 -6.56 39.60 -26.09
CA PRO A 357 -7.80 39.94 -26.75
C PRO A 357 -7.92 39.35 -28.16
N GLY A 358 -8.99 38.59 -28.39
CA GLY A 358 -9.29 37.95 -29.67
C GLY A 358 -8.74 36.54 -29.84
N GLU A 359 -7.84 36.08 -28.98
CA GLU A 359 -7.25 34.73 -29.09
C GLU A 359 -8.27 33.64 -28.76
N LEU A 360 -9.00 33.77 -27.66
CA LEU A 360 -10.07 32.83 -27.30
C LEU A 360 -11.16 32.76 -28.39
N ALA A 361 -11.56 33.91 -28.94
CA ALA A 361 -12.51 33.96 -30.05
C ALA A 361 -11.97 33.25 -31.30
N SER A 362 -10.66 33.40 -31.59
CA SER A 362 -9.98 32.69 -32.67
C SER A 362 -10.01 31.17 -32.47
N LEU A 363 -9.79 30.70 -31.23
CA LEU A 363 -9.83 29.27 -30.89
C LEU A 363 -11.25 28.68 -31.03
N LEU A 364 -12.28 29.46 -30.67
CA LEU A 364 -13.68 29.04 -30.78
C LEU A 364 -14.23 29.14 -32.22
N ASP A 365 -13.57 29.86 -33.13
CA ASP A 365 -13.99 29.97 -34.53
C ASP A 365 -13.84 28.60 -35.26
N PRO A 366 -14.92 28.02 -35.81
CA PRO A 366 -14.87 26.74 -36.52
C PRO A 366 -13.84 26.66 -37.66
N VAL A 367 -13.46 27.79 -38.27
CA VAL A 367 -12.47 27.86 -39.36
C VAL A 367 -11.06 27.54 -38.87
N ASN A 368 -10.74 27.82 -37.60
CA ASN A 368 -9.39 27.72 -37.05
C ASN A 368 -9.08 26.35 -36.42
N GLN A 369 -9.49 25.26 -37.08
CA GLN A 369 -9.34 23.90 -36.56
C GLN A 369 -7.88 23.54 -36.22
N ALA A 370 -6.92 23.93 -37.06
CA ALA A 370 -5.50 23.64 -36.82
C ALA A 370 -4.95 24.35 -35.58
N GLN A 371 -5.32 25.61 -35.37
CA GLN A 371 -4.92 26.38 -34.19
C GLN A 371 -5.54 25.78 -32.91
N ARG A 372 -6.82 25.39 -32.97
CA ARG A 372 -7.50 24.71 -31.87
C ARG A 372 -6.85 23.37 -31.53
N LEU A 373 -6.50 22.57 -32.54
CA LEU A 373 -5.89 21.27 -32.32
C LEU A 373 -4.48 21.42 -31.71
N GLU A 374 -3.68 22.35 -32.20
CA GLU A 374 -2.36 22.66 -31.63
C GLU A 374 -2.49 23.12 -30.17
N PHE A 375 -3.45 24.01 -29.90
CA PHE A 375 -3.77 24.46 -28.54
C PHE A 375 -4.11 23.28 -27.62
N LEU A 376 -4.97 22.36 -28.05
CA LEU A 376 -5.36 21.20 -27.24
C LEU A 376 -4.22 20.20 -27.06
N GLN A 377 -3.47 19.90 -28.12
CA GLN A 377 -2.31 18.98 -28.07
C GLN A 377 -1.20 19.48 -27.15
N ARG A 378 -1.11 20.79 -26.94
CA ARG A 378 -0.21 21.42 -25.97
C ARG A 378 -0.62 21.21 -24.51
N HIS A 379 -1.90 20.92 -24.27
CA HIS A 379 -2.48 20.70 -22.94
C HIS A 379 -2.78 19.22 -22.68
N LEU A 380 -2.35 18.34 -23.59
CA LEU A 380 -2.55 16.90 -23.50
C LEU A 380 -1.19 16.21 -23.52
N SER A 381 -0.97 15.30 -22.60
CA SER A 381 0.15 14.37 -22.56
C SER A 381 -0.37 12.93 -22.60
N LEU A 382 0.51 11.99 -22.92
CA LEU A 382 0.23 10.55 -22.81
C LEU A 382 0.42 10.10 -21.36
N ASP A 383 -0.08 8.91 -21.08
CA ASP A 383 -0.07 8.31 -19.74
C ASP A 383 -0.99 9.06 -18.77
N ALA A 384 -1.41 8.38 -17.70
CA ALA A 384 -2.34 8.93 -16.72
C ALA A 384 -1.52 9.31 -15.47
N LEU A 385 -0.82 10.45 -15.56
CA LEU A 385 0.17 10.86 -14.57
C LEU A 385 -0.46 11.68 -13.46
N GLN A 386 -0.22 11.27 -12.22
CA GLN A 386 -0.60 12.00 -11.01
C GLN A 386 0.36 13.15 -10.71
N GLN A 387 -0.03 14.08 -9.83
CA GLN A 387 0.84 15.19 -9.43
C GLN A 387 2.19 14.71 -8.88
N GLU A 388 2.19 13.64 -8.10
CA GLU A 388 3.43 13.07 -7.54
C GLU A 388 4.34 12.47 -8.62
N GLU A 389 3.76 11.86 -9.66
CA GLU A 389 4.52 11.28 -10.78
C GLU A 389 5.09 12.39 -11.68
N ILE A 390 4.26 13.39 -12.01
CA ILE A 390 4.71 14.58 -12.74
C ILE A 390 5.84 15.25 -11.97
N ALA A 391 5.73 15.39 -10.64
CA ALA A 391 6.75 16.01 -9.80
C ALA A 391 8.12 15.30 -9.84
N ARG A 392 8.17 14.03 -10.26
CA ARG A 392 9.42 13.26 -10.42
C ARG A 392 10.04 13.41 -11.82
N LEU A 393 9.35 14.05 -12.76
CA LEU A 393 9.85 14.35 -14.10
C LEU A 393 10.67 15.63 -14.10
N ASP A 394 11.70 15.68 -14.94
CA ASP A 394 12.39 16.94 -15.27
C ASP A 394 11.55 17.75 -16.28
N GLU A 395 10.92 17.06 -17.24
CA GLU A 395 10.11 17.64 -18.31
C GLU A 395 8.90 16.74 -18.61
N LEU A 396 7.74 17.36 -18.84
CA LEU A 396 6.50 16.69 -19.23
C LEU A 396 6.30 16.83 -20.75
N PRO A 397 6.36 15.73 -21.53
CA PRO A 397 6.14 15.78 -22.97
C PRO A 397 4.65 15.92 -23.32
N MET A 398 4.32 16.83 -24.21
CA MET A 398 2.95 17.05 -24.70
C MET A 398 2.74 16.45 -26.09
N LEU A 399 1.49 16.23 -26.48
CA LEU A 399 1.12 15.62 -27.76
C LEU A 399 1.54 16.46 -28.97
N ASN A 400 1.72 17.77 -28.82
CA ASN A 400 2.26 18.64 -29.87
C ASN A 400 3.80 18.53 -30.00
N GLY A 401 4.45 17.72 -29.17
CA GLY A 401 5.91 17.53 -29.13
C GLY A 401 6.66 18.55 -28.29
N GLN A 402 5.97 19.50 -27.63
CA GLN A 402 6.59 20.40 -26.66
C GLN A 402 6.98 19.66 -25.37
N LEU A 403 8.07 20.09 -24.77
CA LEU A 403 8.51 19.62 -23.45
C LEU A 403 8.37 20.78 -22.48
N PHE A 404 7.56 20.61 -21.44
CA PHE A 404 7.41 21.61 -20.39
C PHE A 404 8.23 21.22 -19.18
N VAL A 405 9.15 22.11 -18.77
CA VAL A 405 9.94 21.93 -17.55
C VAL A 405 9.01 21.79 -16.36
N VAL A 406 9.23 20.76 -15.56
CA VAL A 406 8.52 20.52 -14.31
C VAL A 406 9.38 20.99 -13.14
N ASN A 407 8.76 21.66 -12.17
CA ASN A 407 9.42 22.00 -10.92
C ASN A 407 8.47 21.76 -9.75
N ALA A 408 8.90 20.94 -8.80
CA ALA A 408 8.16 20.53 -7.60
C ALA A 408 8.85 20.95 -6.28
N THR A 409 9.76 21.92 -6.31
CA THR A 409 10.51 22.37 -5.12
C THR A 409 9.65 23.05 -4.04
N ALA A 410 8.50 23.61 -4.41
CA ALA A 410 7.54 24.20 -3.46
C ALA A 410 6.10 23.80 -3.82
N ALA A 411 5.59 24.31 -4.94
CA ALA A 411 4.35 23.86 -5.56
C ALA A 411 4.68 23.27 -6.92
N LEU A 412 3.90 22.26 -7.35
CA LEU A 412 4.07 21.67 -8.67
C LEU A 412 3.80 22.74 -9.75
N THR A 413 4.78 22.97 -10.61
CA THR A 413 4.67 23.86 -11.75
C THR A 413 5.03 23.13 -13.04
N ILE A 414 4.29 23.40 -14.11
CA ILE A 414 4.49 22.85 -15.45
C ILE A 414 4.69 24.01 -16.40
N GLY A 415 5.86 24.12 -17.03
CA GLY A 415 6.20 25.28 -17.86
C GLY A 415 6.25 26.61 -17.09
N GLY A 416 6.53 26.54 -15.78
CA GLY A 416 6.51 27.71 -14.88
C GLY A 416 5.12 28.12 -14.39
N ILE A 417 4.07 27.36 -14.74
CA ILE A 417 2.68 27.63 -14.34
C ILE A 417 2.31 26.70 -13.17
N PRO A 418 1.80 27.23 -12.04
CA PRO A 418 1.38 26.40 -10.92
C PRO A 418 0.12 25.57 -11.25
N VAL A 419 0.12 24.32 -10.79
CA VAL A 419 -1.07 23.47 -10.76
C VAL A 419 -1.95 23.92 -9.59
N ALA A 420 -3.13 24.44 -9.90
CA ALA A 420 -4.07 25.01 -8.95
C ALA A 420 -4.88 23.94 -8.21
N SER A 421 -5.27 22.89 -8.93
CA SER A 421 -5.97 21.72 -8.40
C SER A 421 -5.67 20.53 -9.32
N GLY A 422 -4.99 19.50 -8.83
CA GLY A 422 -4.63 18.33 -9.62
C GLY A 422 -5.37 17.07 -9.21
N ASP A 423 -5.01 15.97 -9.86
CA ASP A 423 -5.47 14.61 -9.54
C ASP A 423 -6.99 14.40 -9.69
N HIS A 424 -7.61 15.03 -10.71
CA HIS A 424 -8.99 14.74 -11.09
C HIS A 424 -9.04 13.48 -11.97
N TYR A 425 -9.43 12.35 -11.39
CA TYR A 425 -9.40 11.05 -12.05
C TYR A 425 -10.55 10.83 -13.03
N ALA A 426 -10.22 10.32 -14.22
CA ALA A 426 -11.15 9.91 -15.26
C ALA A 426 -10.93 8.43 -15.67
N THR A 427 -11.84 7.84 -16.46
CA THR A 427 -11.70 6.42 -16.89
C THR A 427 -10.44 6.14 -17.70
N ASN A 428 -9.93 7.18 -18.35
CA ASN A 428 -8.87 7.08 -19.33
C ASN A 428 -7.81 8.19 -19.15
N GLY A 429 -7.70 8.74 -17.94
CA GLY A 429 -6.70 9.77 -17.68
C GLY A 429 -6.82 10.48 -16.34
N VAL A 430 -5.92 11.43 -16.13
CA VAL A 430 -5.91 12.34 -14.97
C VAL A 430 -5.93 13.77 -15.49
N LEU A 431 -6.72 14.63 -14.85
CA LEU A 431 -6.81 16.05 -15.18
C LEU A 431 -6.22 16.91 -14.07
N HIS A 432 -5.41 17.89 -14.46
CA HIS A 432 -4.77 18.88 -13.60
C HIS A 432 -5.15 20.28 -14.03
N VAL A 433 -5.86 21.01 -13.16
CA VAL A 433 -6.28 22.39 -13.40
C VAL A 433 -5.13 23.35 -13.13
N VAL A 434 -4.86 24.24 -14.09
CA VAL A 434 -3.84 25.30 -14.01
C VAL A 434 -4.47 26.69 -14.15
N ASP A 435 -3.87 27.68 -13.48
CA ASP A 435 -4.38 29.06 -13.49
C ASP A 435 -3.93 29.90 -14.69
N MET A 436 -3.08 29.34 -15.55
CA MET A 436 -2.65 29.97 -16.80
C MET A 436 -2.63 28.95 -17.92
N VAL A 437 -2.85 29.43 -19.15
CA VAL A 437 -2.67 28.62 -20.36
C VAL A 437 -1.18 28.34 -20.55
N LEU A 438 -0.83 27.09 -20.87
CA LEU A 438 0.56 26.72 -21.18
C LEU A 438 1.10 27.63 -22.31
N PRO A 439 2.38 28.06 -22.28
CA PRO A 439 2.91 29.00 -23.28
C PRO A 439 3.16 28.32 -24.63
N ALA A 440 3.07 29.05 -25.73
CA ALA A 440 3.31 28.52 -27.08
C ALA A 440 4.81 28.49 -27.36
N LEU A 441 5.24 27.69 -28.34
CA LEU A 441 6.63 27.64 -28.80
C LEU A 441 7.06 28.95 -29.48
#